data_AF-T2SC03-F1
#
_entry.id   AF-T2SC03-F1
#
_cell.length_a   1.000
_cell.length_b   1.000
_cell.length_c   1.000
_cell.angle_alpha   90.00
_cell.angle_beta   90.00
_cell.angle_gamma   90.00
#
_symmetry.space_group_name_H-M   'P 1'
#
loop_
_entity.id
_entity.type
_entity.pdbx_description
1 polymer ?
#
loop_
_entity_poly.entity_id
_entity_poly.type
_entity_poly.pdbx_seq_one_letter_code
_entity_poly.pdbx_strand_id
1 'polypeptide(L)'
;MDFEKLKDFLKDRLMGHSRVKNKNERKTEKIKINQENFKKFEALWESLNCKARITYAMDSESLIEEIVKKINSSFEVSSKSVAVTKYKKVETMGNNATKKTFEPKSTCSWSLHEFISALSNKVKLSFKSVAKVLEKIDIEKFNEIKKTNKRA
;
A
#
# COMPACT_ATOMS: atom_id res chain seq x y z
N MET A 1 29.56 37.44 22.26
CA MET A 1 28.48 36.48 22.60
C MET A 1 29.17 35.24 23.10
N ASP A 2 28.95 34.87 24.35
CA ASP A 2 29.68 33.76 24.97
C ASP A 2 29.00 32.45 24.57
N PHE A 3 29.57 31.77 23.57
CA PHE A 3 29.09 30.49 23.04
C PHE A 3 28.89 29.45 24.15
N GLU A 4 29.73 29.48 25.19
CA GLU A 4 29.64 28.61 26.36
C GLU A 4 28.32 28.80 27.12
N LYS A 5 27.88 30.05 27.32
CA LYS A 5 26.60 30.35 27.99
C LYS A 5 25.40 29.83 27.20
N LEU A 6 25.43 29.95 25.86
CA LEU A 6 24.39 29.38 25.01
C LEU A 6 24.36 27.85 25.08
N LYS A 7 25.54 27.21 25.07
CA LYS A 7 25.66 25.76 25.16
C LYS A 7 25.13 25.23 26.50
N ASP A 8 25.44 25.92 27.59
CA ASP A 8 24.97 25.52 28.92
C ASP A 8 23.47 25.78 29.10
N PHE A 9 22.92 26.89 28.57
CA PHE A 9 21.48 27.13 28.50
C PHE A 9 20.73 26.00 27.76
N LEU A 10 21.26 25.55 26.62
CA LEU A 10 20.66 24.47 25.84
C LEU A 10 20.70 23.13 26.58
N LYS A 11 21.82 22.81 27.27
CA LYS A 11 21.91 21.59 28.10
C LYS A 11 20.90 21.61 29.24
N ASP A 12 20.78 22.72 29.96
CA ASP A 12 19.84 22.86 31.06
C ASP A 12 18.39 22.74 30.58
N ARG A 13 18.09 23.27 29.39
CA ARG A 13 16.76 23.17 28.78
C ARG A 13 16.44 21.74 28.30
N LEU A 14 17.40 21.06 27.69
CA LEU A 14 17.23 19.71 27.15
C LEU A 14 17.12 18.66 28.27
N MET A 15 17.91 18.80 29.34
CA MET A 15 17.91 17.91 30.51
C MET A 15 16.72 18.16 31.45
N GLY A 16 15.95 19.24 31.25
CA GLY A 16 14.87 19.69 32.14
C GLY A 16 13.56 18.91 32.10
N HIS A 17 13.44 17.83 31.30
CA HIS A 17 12.16 17.13 31.10
C HIS A 17 11.71 16.19 32.24
N SER A 18 12.55 15.89 33.25
CA SER A 18 12.19 14.91 34.30
C SER A 18 12.37 15.34 35.75
N ARG A 19 12.75 16.60 36.04
CA ARG A 19 12.91 17.07 37.43
C ARG A 19 11.92 18.18 37.74
N VAL A 20 10.73 17.77 38.20
CA VAL A 20 9.78 18.68 38.85
C VAL A 20 10.48 19.32 40.04
N LYS A 21 10.62 20.66 40.04
CA LYS A 21 10.67 21.47 41.26
C LYS A 21 10.46 22.98 40.99
N ASN A 22 9.50 23.49 41.76
CA ASN A 22 9.02 24.85 42.10
C ASN A 22 8.65 25.89 41.02
N LYS A 23 7.46 26.50 41.21
CA LYS A 23 6.69 27.27 40.22
C LYS A 23 7.00 28.78 40.19
N ASN A 24 7.96 29.25 40.98
CA ASN A 24 8.27 30.67 41.09
C ASN A 24 9.73 30.95 40.70
N GLU A 25 9.89 31.77 39.65
CA GLU A 25 11.11 32.51 39.27
C GLU A 25 12.30 31.76 38.61
N ARG A 26 12.07 30.94 37.57
CA ARG A 26 13.15 30.75 36.60
C ARG A 26 13.26 32.01 35.73
N LYS A 27 14.30 32.81 35.99
CA LYS A 27 14.67 33.99 35.18
C LYS A 27 14.72 33.56 33.71
N THR A 28 13.93 34.19 32.86
CA THR A 28 14.01 33.98 31.42
C THR A 28 15.32 34.59 30.93
N GLU A 29 16.34 33.76 30.78
CA GLU A 29 17.63 34.18 30.23
C GLU A 29 17.41 34.63 28.79
N LYS A 30 17.42 35.94 28.58
CA LYS A 30 17.25 36.55 27.25
C LYS A 30 18.57 36.43 26.50
N ILE A 31 18.62 35.48 25.58
CA ILE A 31 19.76 35.32 24.68
C ILE A 31 19.58 36.29 23.52
N LYS A 32 20.59 37.13 23.28
CA LYS A 32 20.66 37.92 22.04
C LYS A 32 21.05 36.96 20.92
N ILE A 33 20.20 36.80 19.91
CA ILE A 33 20.47 35.96 18.74
C ILE A 33 20.76 36.88 17.55
N ASN A 34 21.77 36.54 16.75
CA ASN A 34 21.99 37.24 15.47
C ASN A 34 20.94 36.76 14.45
N GLN A 35 20.07 37.66 14.01
CA GLN A 35 18.96 37.36 13.11
C GLN A 35 19.42 36.84 11.73
N GLU A 36 20.54 37.32 11.21
CA GLU A 36 21.06 36.88 9.90
C GLU A 36 21.55 35.44 9.95
N ASN A 37 22.27 35.07 11.01
CA ASN A 37 22.77 33.71 11.21
C ASN A 37 21.63 32.73 11.49
N PHE A 38 20.56 33.18 12.17
CA PHE A 38 19.37 32.36 12.40
C PHE A 38 18.65 32.01 11.09
N LYS A 39 18.46 32.99 10.19
CA LYS A 39 17.86 32.73 8.86
C LYS A 39 18.69 31.74 8.02
N LYS A 40 20.02 31.84 8.07
CA LYS A 40 20.92 30.88 7.40
C LYS A 40 20.76 29.47 8.00
N PHE A 41 20.63 29.37 9.32
CA PHE A 41 20.38 28.11 10.00
C PHE A 41 19.02 27.52 9.65
N GLU A 42 17.96 28.33 9.58
CA GLU A 42 16.60 27.91 9.18
C GLU A 42 16.58 27.33 7.77
N ALA A 43 17.21 28.01 6.80
CA ALA A 43 17.34 27.51 5.43
C ALA A 43 18.14 26.20 5.35
N LEU A 44 19.23 26.08 6.13
CA LEU A 44 19.99 24.83 6.23
C LEU A 44 19.15 23.72 6.86
N TRP A 45 18.39 24.03 7.90
CA TRP A 45 17.52 23.11 8.61
C TRP A 45 16.42 22.56 7.69
N GLU A 46 15.77 23.43 6.92
CA GLU A 46 14.81 23.03 5.89
C GLU A 46 15.48 22.15 4.83
N SER A 47 16.64 22.54 4.31
CA SER A 47 17.37 21.76 3.30
C SER A 47 17.77 20.35 3.77
N LEU A 48 18.10 20.21 5.06
CA LEU A 48 18.42 18.94 5.70
C LEU A 48 17.16 18.11 5.95
N ASN A 49 16.07 18.75 6.38
CA ASN A 49 14.81 18.08 6.68
C ASN A 49 14.01 17.71 5.42
N CYS A 50 14.30 18.33 4.26
CA CYS A 50 13.72 17.97 2.96
C CYS A 50 14.11 16.55 2.49
N LYS A 51 15.18 15.94 3.02
CA LYS A 51 15.72 14.65 2.55
C LYS A 51 15.27 13.40 3.32
N ALA A 52 14.46 13.52 4.37
CA ALA A 52 14.03 12.36 5.18
C ALA A 52 12.65 11.77 4.78
N ARG A 53 12.18 12.02 3.56
CA ARG A 53 11.04 11.30 2.95
C ARG A 53 11.52 10.63 1.67
N ILE A 54 11.90 9.36 1.76
CA ILE A 54 12.10 8.51 0.59
C ILE A 54 10.71 8.20 0.02
N THR A 55 10.21 9.04 -0.87
CA THR A 55 9.08 8.70 -1.73
C THR A 55 9.63 7.89 -2.88
N TYR A 56 9.53 6.56 -2.81
CA TYR A 56 9.73 5.73 -3.98
C TYR A 56 8.72 6.17 -5.03
N ALA A 57 9.18 6.57 -6.22
CA ALA A 57 8.32 6.77 -7.37
C ALA A 57 7.84 5.38 -7.84
N MET A 58 6.92 4.78 -7.09
CA MET A 58 6.29 3.49 -7.43
C MET A 58 5.35 3.61 -8.63
N ASP A 59 5.14 4.83 -9.12
CA ASP A 59 4.36 5.14 -10.31
C ASP A 59 5.25 5.42 -11.53
N SER A 60 6.48 4.86 -11.59
CA SER A 60 7.32 4.97 -12.79
C SER A 60 6.73 4.13 -13.94
N GLU A 61 6.81 4.67 -15.16
CA GLU A 61 6.28 4.00 -16.35
C GLU A 61 6.99 2.66 -16.63
N SER A 62 8.30 2.58 -16.33
CA SER A 62 9.08 1.34 -16.45
C SER A 62 8.60 0.23 -15.49
N LEU A 63 8.18 0.58 -14.28
CA LEU A 63 7.65 -0.40 -13.32
C LEU A 63 6.30 -0.94 -13.79
N ILE A 64 5.46 -0.07 -14.37
CA ILE A 64 4.18 -0.47 -14.98
C ILE A 64 4.43 -1.46 -16.12
N GLU A 65 5.39 -1.18 -17.00
CA GLU A 65 5.73 -2.07 -18.12
C GLU A 65 6.25 -3.44 -17.67
N GLU A 66 7.12 -3.48 -16.65
CA GLU A 66 7.59 -4.74 -16.07
C GLU A 66 6.46 -5.55 -15.43
N ILE A 67 5.54 -4.88 -14.73
CA ILE A 67 4.37 -5.54 -14.12
C ILE A 67 3.49 -6.13 -15.22
N VAL A 68 3.18 -5.38 -16.27
CA VAL A 68 2.37 -5.87 -17.41
C VAL A 68 3.04 -7.08 -18.05
N LYS A 69 4.36 -7.01 -18.30
CA LYS A 69 5.12 -8.12 -18.89
C LYS A 69 5.05 -9.38 -18.03
N LYS A 70 5.21 -9.25 -16.71
CA LYS A 70 5.10 -10.39 -15.77
C LYS A 70 3.69 -10.94 -15.71
N ILE A 71 2.67 -10.08 -15.65
CA ILE A 71 1.27 -10.54 -15.64
C ILE A 71 0.96 -11.32 -16.91
N ASN A 72 1.31 -10.78 -18.09
CA ASN A 72 1.04 -11.47 -19.35
C ASN A 72 1.76 -12.82 -19.46
N SER A 73 2.96 -12.96 -18.88
CA SER A 73 3.72 -14.22 -18.92
C SER A 73 3.32 -15.25 -17.85
N SER A 74 2.87 -14.82 -16.66
CA SER A 74 2.65 -15.72 -15.52
C SER A 74 1.19 -15.90 -15.12
N PHE A 75 0.27 -15.08 -15.63
CA PHE A 75 -1.13 -15.13 -15.24
C PHE A 75 -1.87 -16.22 -16.02
N GLU A 76 -2.21 -17.31 -15.34
CA GLU A 76 -3.07 -18.37 -15.85
C GLU A 76 -4.16 -18.68 -14.83
N VAL A 77 -5.42 -18.60 -15.25
CA VAL A 77 -6.56 -18.97 -14.41
C VAL A 77 -7.02 -20.39 -14.74
N SER A 78 -6.69 -21.35 -13.87
CA SER A 78 -7.22 -22.72 -13.98
C SER A 78 -8.74 -22.71 -13.79
N SER A 79 -9.50 -23.20 -14.77
CA SER A 79 -10.95 -23.37 -14.65
C SER A 79 -11.27 -24.47 -13.62
N LYS A 80 -12.11 -24.17 -12.63
CA LYS A 80 -12.63 -25.18 -11.69
C LYS A 80 -14.03 -25.61 -12.14
N SER A 81 -14.18 -26.89 -12.45
CA SER A 81 -15.48 -27.51 -12.76
C SER A 81 -15.97 -28.34 -11.57
N VAL A 82 -17.28 -28.31 -11.31
CA VAL A 82 -17.90 -29.14 -10.28
C VAL A 82 -18.61 -30.29 -10.97
N ALA A 83 -18.18 -31.52 -10.68
CA ALA A 83 -18.85 -32.72 -11.16
C ALA A 83 -19.81 -33.25 -10.09
N VAL A 84 -21.11 -33.29 -10.41
CA VAL A 84 -22.13 -33.90 -9.55
C VAL A 84 -22.52 -35.25 -10.13
N THR A 85 -22.26 -36.31 -9.36
CA THR A 85 -22.68 -37.68 -9.71
C THR A 85 -23.98 -37.97 -8.99
N LYS A 86 -25.08 -38.18 -9.72
CA LYS A 86 -26.37 -38.61 -9.15
C LYS A 86 -26.55 -40.11 -9.39
N TYR A 87 -26.97 -40.82 -8.34
CA TYR A 87 -27.33 -42.24 -8.39
C TYR A 87 -28.86 -42.36 -8.29
N LYS A 88 -29.48 -43.12 -9.21
CA LYS A 88 -30.94 -43.18 -9.38
C LYS A 88 -31.64 -44.19 -8.45
N LYS A 89 -30.90 -45.17 -7.90
CA LYS A 89 -31.43 -46.23 -7.01
C LYS A 89 -30.28 -46.80 -6.19
N VAL A 90 -30.40 -46.83 -4.85
CA VAL A 90 -29.31 -47.25 -3.93
C VAL A 90 -29.36 -48.76 -3.63
N GLU A 91 -30.50 -49.41 -3.87
CA GLU A 91 -30.77 -50.80 -3.43
C GLU A 91 -30.45 -51.88 -4.48
N THR A 92 -30.16 -51.51 -5.74
CA THR A 92 -29.81 -52.48 -6.79
C THR A 92 -28.42 -52.16 -7.33
N MET A 93 -27.52 -53.13 -7.22
CA MET A 93 -26.07 -53.07 -7.52
C MET A 93 -25.76 -52.94 -9.03
N GLY A 94 -26.54 -52.14 -9.77
CA GLY A 94 -26.34 -51.84 -11.18
C GLY A 94 -25.87 -50.40 -11.39
N ASN A 95 -24.66 -50.22 -11.93
CA ASN A 95 -23.96 -48.93 -12.08
C ASN A 95 -24.64 -47.96 -13.06
N ASN A 96 -25.74 -47.32 -12.66
CA ASN A 96 -26.39 -46.24 -13.44
C ASN A 96 -26.09 -44.85 -12.85
N ALA A 97 -24.81 -44.52 -12.75
CA ALA A 97 -24.34 -43.22 -12.26
C ALA A 97 -24.40 -42.16 -13.37
N THR A 98 -25.14 -41.07 -13.18
CA THR A 98 -25.16 -39.95 -14.14
C THR A 98 -24.28 -38.82 -13.61
N LYS A 99 -23.15 -38.57 -14.29
CA LYS A 99 -22.24 -37.46 -13.98
C LYS A 99 -22.63 -36.23 -14.81
N LYS A 100 -22.95 -35.12 -14.15
CA LYS A 100 -23.14 -33.82 -14.79
C LYS A 100 -22.07 -32.86 -14.30
N THR A 101 -21.31 -32.30 -15.24
CA THR A 101 -20.32 -31.26 -14.96
C THR A 101 -21.00 -29.91 -15.10
N PHE A 102 -20.86 -29.07 -14.08
CA PHE A 102 -21.36 -27.70 -14.11
C PHE A 102 -20.19 -26.73 -13.94
N GLU A 103 -20.17 -25.69 -14.78
CA GLU A 103 -19.36 -24.52 -14.50
C GLU A 103 -20.10 -23.65 -13.49
N PRO A 104 -19.50 -23.34 -12.32
CA PRO A 104 -20.16 -22.50 -11.33
C PRO A 104 -20.39 -21.11 -11.92
N LYS A 105 -21.66 -20.67 -11.99
CA LYS A 105 -22.02 -19.29 -12.35
C LYS A 105 -21.36 -18.32 -11.37
N SER A 106 -20.61 -17.35 -11.91
CA SER A 106 -20.00 -16.28 -11.11
C SER A 106 -21.09 -15.37 -10.55
N THR A 107 -21.08 -15.18 -9.23
CA THR A 107 -22.01 -14.28 -8.52
C THR A 107 -21.34 -12.99 -8.06
N CYS A 108 -20.06 -12.77 -8.42
CA CYS A 108 -19.29 -11.62 -7.99
C CYS A 108 -19.61 -10.42 -8.89
N SER A 109 -20.63 -9.65 -8.50
CA SER A 109 -20.98 -8.35 -9.11
C SER A 109 -20.12 -7.27 -8.45
N TRP A 110 -18.94 -7.01 -8.99
CA TRP A 110 -18.17 -5.81 -8.63
C TRP A 110 -18.39 -4.74 -9.71
N SER A 111 -18.57 -3.48 -9.30
CA SER A 111 -18.38 -2.37 -10.23
C SER A 111 -16.90 -2.23 -10.60
N LEU A 112 -16.61 -1.65 -11.76
CA LEU A 112 -15.23 -1.42 -12.20
C LEU A 112 -14.43 -0.59 -11.17
N HIS A 113 -15.08 0.42 -10.59
CA HIS A 113 -14.46 1.27 -9.57
C HIS A 113 -14.16 0.50 -8.27
N GLU A 114 -15.08 -0.33 -7.79
CA GLU A 114 -14.84 -1.19 -6.62
C GLU A 114 -13.72 -2.20 -6.87
N PHE A 115 -13.64 -2.76 -8.08
CA PHE A 115 -12.56 -3.66 -8.46
C PHE A 115 -11.20 -2.97 -8.41
N ILE A 116 -11.06 -1.82 -9.07
CA ILE A 116 -9.79 -1.09 -9.10
C ILE A 116 -9.44 -0.58 -7.70
N SER A 117 -10.42 -0.12 -6.91
CA SER A 117 -10.22 0.35 -5.53
C SER A 117 -9.76 -0.77 -4.60
N ALA A 118 -10.41 -1.93 -4.67
CA ALA A 118 -10.03 -3.10 -3.87
C ALA A 118 -8.64 -3.62 -4.26
N LEU A 119 -8.30 -3.60 -5.55
CA LEU A 119 -6.99 -4.00 -6.06
C LEU A 119 -5.89 -3.02 -5.64
N SER A 120 -6.14 -1.71 -5.79
CA SER A 120 -5.24 -0.63 -5.34
C SER A 120 -4.93 -0.73 -3.85
N ASN A 121 -5.96 -0.94 -3.01
CA ASN A 121 -5.78 -1.11 -1.57
C ASN A 121 -4.95 -2.35 -1.21
N LYS A 122 -5.09 -3.46 -1.97
CA LYS A 122 -4.31 -4.68 -1.74
C LYS A 122 -2.86 -4.56 -2.17
N VAL A 123 -2.61 -4.03 -3.37
CA VAL A 123 -1.26 -3.93 -3.95
C VAL A 123 -0.51 -2.70 -3.43
N LYS A 124 -1.20 -1.80 -2.71
CA LYS A 124 -0.67 -0.53 -2.18
C LYS A 124 -0.09 0.38 -3.29
N LEU A 125 -0.63 0.26 -4.51
CA LEU A 125 -0.34 1.13 -5.64
C LEU A 125 -1.44 2.17 -5.78
N SER A 126 -1.13 3.31 -6.37
CA SER A 126 -2.13 4.34 -6.66
C SER A 126 -3.20 3.80 -7.61
N PHE A 127 -4.43 4.28 -7.46
CA PHE A 127 -5.54 3.92 -8.33
C PHE A 127 -5.19 4.14 -9.81
N LYS A 128 -4.48 5.24 -10.10
CA LYS A 128 -4.02 5.61 -11.45
C LYS A 128 -3.05 4.57 -12.04
N SER A 129 -2.09 4.09 -11.25
CA SER A 129 -1.12 3.09 -11.71
C SER A 129 -1.79 1.75 -11.96
N VAL A 130 -2.71 1.33 -11.09
CA VAL A 130 -3.48 0.09 -11.28
C VAL A 130 -4.35 0.19 -12.55
N ALA A 131 -5.00 1.33 -12.77
CA ALA A 131 -5.79 1.54 -13.98
C ALA A 131 -4.93 1.45 -15.26
N LYS A 132 -3.75 2.09 -15.27
CA LYS A 132 -2.79 1.99 -16.38
C LYS A 132 -2.30 0.57 -16.64
N VAL A 133 -2.03 -0.20 -15.58
CA VAL A 133 -1.63 -1.61 -15.71
C VAL A 133 -2.76 -2.41 -16.37
N LEU A 134 -4.00 -2.25 -15.89
CA LEU A 134 -5.17 -2.95 -16.45
C LEU A 134 -5.46 -2.55 -17.91
N GLU A 135 -5.19 -1.30 -18.28
CA GLU A 135 -5.33 -0.81 -19.66
C GLU A 135 -4.30 -1.44 -20.62
N LYS A 136 -3.08 -1.71 -20.13
CA LYS A 136 -1.97 -2.25 -20.93
C LYS A 136 -1.88 -3.78 -20.96
N ILE A 137 -2.65 -4.48 -20.14
CA ILE A 137 -2.69 -5.96 -20.11
C ILE A 137 -3.37 -6.49 -21.38
N ASP A 138 -2.98 -7.69 -21.80
CA ASP A 138 -3.60 -8.36 -22.95
C ASP A 138 -5.09 -8.64 -22.70
N ILE A 139 -5.93 -8.37 -23.69
CA ILE A 139 -7.40 -8.50 -23.62
C ILE A 139 -7.79 -9.93 -23.27
N GLU A 140 -7.08 -10.93 -23.79
CA GLU A 140 -7.34 -12.34 -23.49
C GLU A 140 -7.12 -12.63 -22.00
N LYS A 141 -6.01 -12.11 -21.44
CA LYS A 141 -5.68 -12.24 -20.01
C LYS A 141 -6.63 -11.45 -19.13
N PHE A 142 -7.04 -10.25 -19.55
CA PHE A 142 -8.06 -9.49 -18.83
C PHE A 142 -9.41 -10.23 -18.79
N ASN A 143 -9.78 -10.91 -19.89
CA ASN A 143 -11.00 -11.72 -19.94
C ASN A 143 -10.95 -12.95 -19.03
N GLU A 144 -9.76 -13.49 -18.74
CA GLU A 144 -9.60 -14.54 -17.73
C GLU A 144 -9.95 -14.03 -16.31
N ILE A 145 -9.72 -12.74 -16.01
CA ILE A 145 -10.12 -12.13 -14.74
C ILE A 145 -11.65 -12.17 -14.58
N LYS A 146 -12.39 -11.92 -15.66
CA LYS A 146 -13.86 -12.02 -15.67
C LYS A 146 -14.37 -13.43 -15.37
N LYS A 147 -13.56 -14.46 -15.64
CA LYS A 147 -13.89 -15.87 -15.41
C LYS A 147 -13.71 -16.30 -13.93
N THR A 148 -13.44 -15.37 -13.00
CA THR A 148 -12.97 -15.76 -11.67
C THR A 148 -13.95 -16.56 -10.80
N ASN A 149 -13.38 -17.69 -10.41
CA ASN A 149 -13.61 -18.69 -9.37
C ASN A 149 -14.10 -18.15 -8.00
N LYS A 150 -15.09 -18.82 -7.39
CA LYS A 150 -15.48 -18.58 -5.99
C LYS A 150 -14.30 -18.93 -5.05
N ARG A 151 -14.10 -18.11 -4.02
CA ARG A 151 -13.36 -18.53 -2.81
C ARG A 151 -14.19 -19.60 -2.10
N ALA A 152 -13.54 -20.72 -1.77
CA ALA A 152 -13.98 -21.60 -0.68
C ALA A 152 -13.59 -20.97 0.65
#